data_AF-A0AAU3GGX4-F1
#
_entry.id   AF-A0AAU3GGX4-F1
#
_cell.length_a   1.000
_cell.length_b   1.000
_cell.length_c   1.000
_cell.angle_alpha   90.00
_cell.angle_beta   90.00
_cell.angle_gamma   90.00
#
_symmetry.space_group_name_H-M   'P 1'
#
loop_
_entity.id
_entity.type
_entity.pdbx_description
1 polymer ?
#
loop_
_entity_poly.entity_id
_entity_poly.type
_entity_poly.pdbx_seq_one_letter_code
_entity_poly.pdbx_strand_id
1 'polypeptide(L)' 'MTDEVGIVTGDLTVVTDIREGQAVVQVAYTGAEESYTVTGGPLVIAGGDDGACVHAAMVRAVQQGLPDGLAGFDLT' A
#
# COMPACT_ATOMS: atom_id res chain seq x y z
N MET A 1 -1.81 -5.21 -7.68
CA MET A 1 -0.59 -5.59 -8.41
C MET A 1 0.61 -5.30 -7.52
N THR A 2 1.60 -6.18 -7.53
CA THR A 2 2.91 -5.98 -6.90
C THR A 2 3.98 -5.99 -7.97
N ASP A 3 5.07 -5.27 -7.74
CA ASP A 3 6.16 -5.15 -8.72
C ASP A 3 6.87 -6.49 -8.98
N GLU A 4 6.93 -7.34 -7.96
CA GLU A 4 7.75 -8.54 -7.93
C GLU A 4 7.01 -9.81 -8.40
N VAL A 5 5.73 -9.97 -8.03
CA VAL A 5 5.00 -11.25 -8.19
C VAL A 5 3.67 -11.10 -8.93
N GLY A 6 3.27 -9.88 -9.30
CA GLY A 6 1.99 -9.64 -9.96
C GLY A 6 0.80 -9.56 -8.98
N ILE A 7 -0.30 -10.26 -9.25
CA ILE A 7 -1.50 -10.24 -8.39
C ILE A 7 -1.29 -11.15 -7.17
N VAL A 8 -1.49 -10.58 -5.97
CA VAL A 8 -1.42 -11.29 -4.68
C VAL A 8 -2.79 -11.24 -4.02
N THR A 9 -3.24 -12.35 -3.42
CA THR A 9 -4.57 -12.49 -2.79
C THR A 9 -4.51 -13.36 -1.54
N GLY A 10 -5.49 -13.23 -0.63
CA GLY A 10 -5.58 -14.00 0.61
C GLY A 10 -5.43 -13.15 1.86
N ASP A 11 -4.97 -13.75 2.96
CA ASP A 11 -4.68 -13.05 4.22
C ASP A 11 -3.35 -12.31 4.15
N LEU A 12 -3.43 -10.99 4.00
CA LEU A 12 -2.27 -10.12 3.81
C LEU A 12 -2.09 -9.16 4.99
N THR A 13 -0.83 -8.96 5.38
CA THR A 13 -0.38 -7.84 6.20
C THR A 13 -0.01 -6.68 5.30
N VAL A 14 -0.56 -5.50 5.59
CA VAL A 14 -0.20 -4.25 4.90
C VAL A 14 0.84 -3.51 5.73
N VAL A 15 1.92 -3.09 5.10
CA VAL A 15 2.94 -2.22 5.69
C VAL A 15 2.91 -0.90 4.94
N THR A 16 2.87 0.20 5.68
CA THR A 16 2.90 1.56 5.13
C THR A 16 4.07 2.29 5.77
N ASP A 17 5.14 2.48 4.99
CA ASP A 17 6.30 3.26 5.40
C ASP A 17 6.14 4.68 4.87
N ILE A 18 6.18 5.66 5.78
CA ILE A 18 6.00 7.07 5.46
C ILE A 18 7.31 7.81 5.67
N ARG A 19 7.82 8.43 4.61
CA ARG A 19 9.06 9.24 4.65
C ARG A 19 8.91 10.44 3.75
N GLU A 20 9.31 11.59 4.26
CA GLU A 20 9.43 12.84 3.46
C GLU A 20 8.14 13.21 2.70
N GLY A 21 6.97 12.95 3.30
CA GLY A 21 5.67 13.23 2.68
C GLY A 21 5.28 12.22 1.59
N GLN A 22 5.91 11.06 1.55
CA GLN A 22 5.60 9.98 0.64
C GLN A 22 5.26 8.70 1.40
N ALA A 23 4.38 7.88 0.82
CA ALA A 23 4.01 6.56 1.33
C ALA A 23 4.51 5.46 0.40
N VAL A 24 5.31 4.54 0.92
CA VAL A 24 5.61 3.26 0.29
C VAL A 24 4.69 2.21 0.90
N VAL A 25 3.97 1.47 0.05
CA VAL A 25 3.03 0.44 0.48
C VAL A 25 3.58 -0.91 0.08
N GLN A 26 3.66 -1.82 1.04
CA GLN A 26 4.07 -3.19 0.84
C GLN A 26 3.01 -4.14 1.39
N VAL A 27 2.93 -5.33 0.81
CA VAL A 27 2.06 -6.41 1.28
C VAL A 27 2.86 -7.68 1.51
N ALA A 28 2.60 -8.36 2.60
CA ALA A 28 3.15 -9.67 2.90
C ALA A 28 2.00 -10.64 3.15
N TYR A 29 2.19 -11.92 2.87
CA TYR A 29 1.30 -12.93 3.46
C TYR A 29 1.41 -12.84 4.98
N THR A 30 0.28 -13.00 5.67
CA THR A 30 0.26 -12.89 7.14
C THR A 30 1.21 -13.92 7.75
N GLY A 31 2.21 -13.45 8.51
CA GLY A 31 3.25 -14.29 9.12
C GLY A 31 4.45 -14.60 8.22
N ALA A 32 4.49 -14.10 6.98
CA ALA A 32 5.68 -14.16 6.14
C ALA A 32 6.71 -13.11 6.56
N GLU A 33 7.98 -13.44 6.34
CA GLU A 33 9.11 -12.53 6.53
C GLU A 33 9.34 -11.63 5.30
N GLU A 34 8.86 -12.07 4.14
CA GLU A 34 9.01 -11.37 2.87
C GLU A 34 7.78 -10.51 2.56
N SER A 35 8.04 -9.29 2.11
CA SER A 35 7.01 -8.31 1.73
C SER A 35 7.28 -7.81 0.32
N TYR A 36 6.21 -7.59 -0.43
CA TYR A 36 6.25 -7.15 -1.82
C TYR A 36 5.75 -5.73 -1.97
N THR A 37 6.43 -4.93 -2.78
CA THR A 37 6.01 -3.54 -3.00
C THR A 37 4.80 -3.49 -3.92
N VAL A 38 3.76 -2.74 -3.51
CA VAL A 38 2.59 -2.51 -4.35
C VAL A 38 2.99 -1.58 -5.50
N THR A 39 2.69 -1.99 -6.74
CA THR A 39 3.03 -1.25 -7.95
C THR A 39 2.39 0.14 -7.96
N GLY A 40 3.04 1.14 -8.55
CA GLY A 40 2.48 2.48 -8.76
C GLY A 40 2.76 3.49 -7.63
N GLY A 41 3.53 3.09 -6.61
CA GLY A 41 4.07 4.00 -5.61
C GLY A 41 5.47 4.54 -5.94
N PRO A 42 6.04 5.38 -5.07
CA PRO A 42 5.46 5.89 -3.82
C PRO A 42 4.33 6.91 -4.04
N LEU A 43 3.37 6.98 -3.11
CA LEU A 43 2.27 7.96 -3.13
C LEU A 43 2.69 9.26 -2.46
N VAL A 44 2.30 10.40 -3.02
CA VAL A 44 2.47 11.70 -2.37
C VAL A 44 1.35 11.88 -1.34
N ILE A 45 1.71 12.21 -0.11
CA ILE A 45 0.78 12.51 0.97
C ILE A 45 0.58 14.02 1.01
N ALA A 46 -0.67 14.48 0.98
CA ALA A 46 -0.97 15.89 1.14
C ALA A 46 -0.52 16.38 2.52
N GLY A 47 0.00 17.61 2.59
CA GLY A 47 0.49 18.16 3.84
C GLY A 47 -0.62 18.26 4.89
N GLY A 48 -0.53 17.47 5.97
CA GLY A 48 -1.48 17.46 7.07
C GLY A 48 -2.07 16.09 7.42
N ASP A 49 -1.91 15.09 6.56
CA ASP A 49 -2.39 13.74 6.85
C ASP A 49 -1.55 13.03 7.91
N ASP A 50 -2.26 12.47 8.90
CA ASP A 50 -1.65 11.61 9.91
C ASP A 50 -1.32 10.24 9.29
N GLY A 51 -0.16 9.69 9.65
CA GLY A 51 0.28 8.40 9.10
C GLY A 51 -0.69 7.25 9.37
N ALA A 52 -1.46 7.30 10.46
CA ALA A 52 -2.49 6.30 10.73
C ALA A 52 -3.68 6.42 9.77
N CYS A 53 -4.05 7.63 9.36
CA CYS A 53 -5.09 7.84 8.35
C CYS A 53 -4.67 7.27 7.00
N VAL A 54 -3.43 7.56 6.57
CA VAL A 54 -2.87 7.00 5.33
C VAL A 54 -2.85 5.47 5.39
N HIS A 55 -2.35 4.90 6.49
CA HIS A 55 -2.32 3.45 6.67
C HIS A 55 -3.72 2.83 6.60
N ALA A 56 -4.70 3.41 7.30
CA ALA A 56 -6.08 2.93 7.28
C ALA A 56 -6.72 3.00 5.89
N ALA A 57 -6.41 4.03 5.10
CA ALA A 57 -6.83 4.13 3.71
C ALA A 57 -6.21 3.00 2.86
N MET A 58 -4.92 2.73 3.03
CA MET A 58 -4.23 1.65 2.31
C MET A 58 -4.78 0.27 2.65
N VAL A 59 -5.07 0.00 3.92
CA VAL A 59 -5.70 -1.27 4.33
C VAL A 59 -7.05 -1.46 3.63
N ARG A 60 -7.90 -0.43 3.60
CA ARG A 60 -9.20 -0.48 2.92
C ARG A 60 -9.04 -0.71 1.41
N ALA A 61 -8.09 -0.02 0.80
CA ALA A 61 -7.80 -0.16 -0.63
C ALA A 61 -7.39 -1.60 -0.98
N VAL A 62 -6.46 -2.18 -0.21
CA VAL A 62 -6.02 -3.57 -0.39
C VAL A 62 -7.18 -4.54 -0.20
N GLN A 63 -8.05 -4.32 0.79
CA GLN A 63 -9.23 -5.16 1.03
C GLN A 63 -10.25 -5.10 -0.12
N GLN A 64 -10.39 -3.95 -0.77
CA GLN A 64 -11.26 -3.78 -1.96
C GLN A 64 -10.64 -4.33 -3.24
N GLY A 65 -9.33 -4.60 -3.22
CA GLY A 65 -8.55 -5.05 -4.37
C GLY A 65 -7.98 -3.88 -5.16
N LEU A 66 -6.71 -4.03 -5.55
CA LEU A 66 -5.97 -3.07 -6.35
C LEU A 66 -5.46 -3.76 -7.62
N PRO A 67 -6.32 -3.97 -8.64
CA PRO A 67 -5.94 -4.70 -9.85
C PRO A 67 -4.78 -4.02 -10.58
N ASP A 68 -4.75 -2.69 -10.59
CA ASP A 68 -3.73 -1.86 -11.24
C ASP A 68 -2.65 -1.32 -10.26
N GLY A 69 -2.63 -1.83 -9.02
CA GLY A 69 -1.78 -1.27 -7.95
C GLY A 69 -2.30 0.09 -7.49
N LEU A 70 -1.39 1.00 -7.16
CA LEU A 70 -1.68 2.37 -6.68
C LEU A 70 -1.88 3.37 -7.83
N ALA A 71 -1.89 2.92 -9.08
CA ALA A 71 -2.14 3.79 -10.21
C ALA A 71 -3.53 4.45 -10.10
N GLY A 72 -3.57 5.77 -9.97
CA GLY A 72 -4.81 6.53 -9.78
C GLY A 72 -5.39 6.47 -8.36
N PHE A 73 -4.67 5.88 -7.40
CA PHE A 73 -5.05 5.95 -6.00
C PHE A 73 -4.73 7.35 -5.46
N ASP A 74 -5.77 8.06 -5.04
CA ASP A 74 -5.67 9.41 -4.53
C ASP A 74 -6.04 9.42 -3.03
N LEU A 75 -5.28 10.19 -2.25
CA LEU A 75 -5.43 10.28 -0.79
C LEU A 75 -6.34 11.44 -0.34
N THR A 76 -7.02 12.14 -1.26
CA THR A 76 -7.88 13.33 -0.99
C THR A 76 -9.08 13.05 -0.08
#